data_AF-A0AAW1VYP5-F1
#
_entry.id   AF-A0AAW1VYP5-F1
#
_cell.length_a   1.000
_cell.length_b   1.000
_cell.length_c   1.000
_cell.angle_alpha   90.00
_cell.angle_beta   90.00
_cell.angle_gamma   90.00
#
_symmetry.space_group_name_H-M   'P 1'
#
loop_
_entity.id
_entity.type
_entity.pdbx_description
1 polymer ?
#
loop_
_entity_poly.entity_id
_entity_poly.type
_entity_poly.pdbx_seq_one_letter_code
_entity_poly.pdbx_strand_id
1 'polypeptide(L)'
;MARVSLSLAAMLLVWWWVAMVKAEYIKYKDPQQPVAVRVGDLLGRMTLQEKIGQMVQIDRSVANVNTLKTYSIGSVLSGGGSAPLPEASAEDWLT
;
A
#
# COMPACT_ATOMS: atom_id res chain seq x y z
N MET A 1 -26.77 25.61 -34.26
CA MET A 1 -27.07 25.92 -32.84
C MET A 1 -27.29 24.67 -31.99
N ALA A 2 -28.21 23.75 -32.35
CA ALA A 2 -28.51 22.54 -31.55
C ALA A 2 -27.33 21.56 -31.29
N ARG A 3 -26.40 21.42 -32.25
CA ARG A 3 -25.21 20.58 -32.07
C ARG A 3 -24.21 21.17 -31.06
N VAL A 4 -24.08 22.50 -31.02
CA VAL A 4 -23.19 23.20 -30.08
C VAL A 4 -23.74 23.15 -28.65
N SER A 5 -25.07 23.22 -28.49
CA SER A 5 -25.72 23.10 -27.19
C SER A 5 -25.65 21.69 -26.60
N LEU A 6 -25.71 20.63 -27.41
CA LEU A 6 -25.49 19.25 -26.94
C LEU A 6 -24.06 19.03 -26.45
N SER A 7 -23.06 19.57 -27.16
CA SER A 7 -21.65 19.46 -26.76
C SER A 7 -21.37 20.14 -25.42
N LEU A 8 -21.95 21.33 -25.20
CA LEU A 8 -21.82 22.08 -23.95
C LEU A 8 -22.50 21.35 -22.78
N ALA A 9 -23.69 20.79 -23.00
CA ALA A 9 -24.38 19.99 -21.98
C ALA A 9 -23.59 18.73 -21.61
N ALA A 10 -23.01 18.04 -22.60
CA ALA A 10 -22.16 16.88 -22.36
C ALA A 10 -20.88 17.24 -21.58
N MET A 11 -20.23 18.37 -21.89
CA MET A 11 -19.08 18.86 -21.13
C MET A 11 -19.44 19.22 -19.69
N LEU A 12 -20.60 19.83 -19.45
CA LEU A 12 -21.09 20.13 -18.10
C LEU A 12 -21.39 18.86 -17.30
N LEU A 13 -21.94 17.82 -17.94
CA LEU A 13 -22.17 16.51 -17.32
C LEU A 13 -20.86 15.82 -16.95
N VAL A 14 -19.84 15.89 -17.81
CA VAL A 14 -18.49 15.37 -17.52
C VAL A 14 -17.84 16.16 -16.38
N TRP A 15 -17.98 17.49 -16.35
CA TRP A 15 -17.49 18.33 -15.24
C TRP A 15 -18.20 18.02 -13.92
N TRP A 16 -19.50 17.76 -13.94
CA TRP A 16 -20.25 17.28 -12.77
C TRP A 16 -19.76 15.90 -12.31
N TRP A 17 -19.48 14.98 -13.22
CA TRP A 17 -18.92 13.67 -12.88
C TRP A 17 -17.54 13.80 -12.23
N VAL A 18 -16.66 14.63 -12.81
CA VAL A 18 -15.31 14.88 -12.27
C VAL A 18 -15.37 15.52 -10.88
N ALA A 19 -16.30 16.44 -10.63
CA ALA A 19 -16.49 17.04 -9.31
C ALA A 19 -16.96 16.03 -8.24
N MET A 20 -17.67 14.96 -8.64
CA MET A 20 -18.13 13.91 -7.73
C MET A 20 -17.05 12.88 -7.36
N VAL A 21 -15.98 12.77 -8.16
CA VAL A 21 -14.85 11.88 -7.86
C VAL A 21 -13.82 12.65 -7.05
N LYS A 22 -14.04 12.78 -5.73
CA LYS A 22 -12.97 13.13 -4.80
C LYS A 22 -12.33 11.85 -4.26
N ALA A 23 -11.06 11.65 -4.58
CA ALA A 23 -10.26 10.64 -3.89
C ALA A 23 -10.21 10.99 -2.39
N GLU A 24 -10.45 10.01 -1.51
CA GLU A 24 -10.31 10.22 -0.08
C GLU A 24 -8.87 10.64 0.23
N TYR A 25 -8.70 11.76 0.93
CA TYR A 25 -7.38 12.21 1.37
C TYR A 25 -6.92 11.39 2.58
N ILE A 26 -5.91 10.55 2.38
CA ILE A 26 -5.38 9.62 3.39
C ILE A 26 -4.08 10.19 3.98
N LYS A 27 -4.14 10.72 5.20
CA LYS A 27 -3.02 11.46 5.83
C LYS A 27 -1.74 10.63 5.95
N TYR A 28 -1.81 9.34 6.30
CA TYR A 28 -0.59 8.52 6.44
C TYR A 28 0.18 8.33 5.12
N LYS A 29 -0.49 8.51 3.97
CA LYS A 29 0.12 8.43 2.63
C LYS A 29 0.72 9.75 2.15
N ASP A 30 0.42 10.88 2.79
CA ASP A 30 1.00 12.17 2.44
C ASP A 30 2.42 12.30 3.02
N PRO A 31 3.49 12.33 2.18
CA PRO A 31 4.86 12.47 2.66
C PRO A 31 5.16 13.86 3.23
N GLN A 32 4.30 14.87 3.02
CA GLN A 32 4.46 16.22 3.57
C GLN A 32 4.01 16.33 5.03
N GLN A 33 3.22 15.38 5.54
CA GLN A 33 2.82 15.35 6.95
C GLN A 33 3.99 14.91 7.85
N PRO A 34 4.09 15.44 9.09
CA PRO A 34 5.05 14.94 10.07
C PRO A 34 4.89 13.44 10.33
N VAL A 35 5.99 12.74 10.58
CA VAL A 35 6.00 11.28 10.80
C VAL A 35 5.00 10.86 11.87
N ALA A 36 4.98 11.55 13.02
CA ALA A 36 4.06 11.24 14.11
C ALA A 36 2.58 11.36 13.72
N VAL A 37 2.24 12.32 12.85
CA VAL A 37 0.87 12.49 12.33
C VAL A 37 0.50 11.32 11.42
N ARG A 38 1.42 10.90 10.55
CA ARG A 38 1.24 9.75 9.66
C ARG A 38 1.09 8.45 10.43
N VAL A 39 1.93 8.23 11.45
CA VAL A 39 1.87 7.06 12.34
C VAL A 39 0.53 7.03 13.09
N GLY A 40 0.08 8.16 13.65
CA GLY A 40 -1.20 8.24 14.35
C GLY A 40 -2.40 7.92 13.45
N ASP A 41 -2.45 8.50 12.24
CA ASP A 41 -3.51 8.20 11.27
C ASP A 41 -3.49 6.73 10.81
N LEU A 42 -2.32 6.15 10.58
CA LEU A 42 -2.19 4.72 10.22
C LEU A 42 -2.66 3.80 11.36
N LEU A 43 -2.14 3.99 12.58
CA LEU A 43 -2.49 3.17 13.74
C LEU A 43 -3.99 3.25 14.09
N GLY A 44 -4.63 4.39 13.85
CA GLY A 44 -6.06 4.58 14.03
C GLY A 44 -6.93 3.81 13.03
N ARG A 45 -6.38 3.47 11.85
CA ARG A 45 -7.08 2.72 10.78
C ARG A 45 -6.84 1.21 10.83
N MET A 46 -5.76 0.78 11.47
CA MET A 46 -5.41 -0.64 11.57
C MET A 46 -6.33 -1.40 12.53
N THR A 47 -6.77 -2.57 12.08
CA THR A 47 -7.35 -3.62 12.91
C THR A 47 -6.33 -4.16 13.93
N LEU A 48 -6.80 -4.85 14.96
CA LEU A 48 -5.91 -5.52 15.91
C LEU A 48 -5.02 -6.57 15.21
N GLN A 49 -5.59 -7.32 14.25
CA GLN A 49 -4.85 -8.31 13.47
C GLN A 49 -3.71 -7.67 12.68
N GLU A 50 -3.94 -6.54 12.01
CA GLU A 50 -2.88 -5.82 11.29
C GLU A 50 -1.80 -5.30 12.24
N LYS A 51 -2.16 -4.82 13.43
CA LYS A 51 -1.20 -4.38 14.45
C LYS A 51 -0.30 -5.52 14.91
N ILE A 52 -0.90 -6.68 15.19
CA ILE A 52 -0.16 -7.90 15.55
C ILE A 52 0.72 -8.33 14.39
N GLY A 53 0.19 -8.35 13.16
CA GLY A 53 0.95 -8.67 11.95
C GLY A 53 2.20 -7.83 11.79
N GLN A 54 2.11 -6.51 12.04
CA GLN A 54 3.26 -5.61 12.00
C GLN A 54 4.34 -5.92 13.06
N MET A 55 3.97 -6.53 14.18
CA MET A 55 4.91 -6.97 15.23
C MET A 55 5.52 -8.34 14.96
N VAL A 56 5.06 -9.06 13.93
CA VAL A 56 5.54 -10.40 13.57
C VAL A 56 6.67 -10.32 12.56
N GLN A 57 7.76 -11.02 12.87
CA GLN A 57 8.87 -11.27 11.97
C GLN A 57 8.91 -12.77 11.60
N ILE A 58 8.95 -13.08 10.30
CA ILE A 58 9.02 -14.47 9.80
C ILE A 58 10.34 -14.71 9.04
N ASP A 59 10.76 -15.96 8.95
CA ASP A 59 11.86 -16.33 8.06
C ASP A 59 11.42 -16.36 6.59
N ARG A 60 12.32 -16.00 5.68
CA ARG A 60 12.04 -16.01 4.24
C ARG A 60 11.58 -17.37 3.71
N SER A 61 11.99 -18.48 4.34
CA SER A 61 11.65 -19.85 3.90
C SER A 61 10.15 -20.13 3.92
N VAL A 62 9.39 -19.41 4.75
CA VAL A 62 7.92 -19.49 4.85
C VAL A 62 7.23 -18.26 4.27
N ALA A 63 7.99 -17.25 3.84
CA ALA A 63 7.46 -16.03 3.26
C ALA A 63 7.02 -16.26 1.82
N ASN A 64 5.77 -15.91 1.54
CA ASN A 64 5.24 -15.83 0.18
C ASN A 64 4.16 -14.73 0.12
N VAL A 65 3.76 -14.34 -1.09
CA VAL A 65 2.79 -13.24 -1.31
C VAL A 65 1.49 -13.45 -0.53
N ASN A 66 1.01 -14.70 -0.44
CA ASN A 66 -0.21 -15.01 0.28
C ASN A 66 -0.01 -14.85 1.80
N THR A 67 1.05 -15.44 2.38
CA THR A 67 1.37 -15.30 3.81
C THR A 67 1.51 -13.83 4.21
N LEU A 68 2.25 -13.04 3.43
CA LEU A 68 2.48 -11.62 3.71
C LEU A 68 1.18 -10.82 3.69
N LYS A 69 0.33 -11.06 2.69
CA LYS A 69 -0.93 -10.33 2.50
C LYS A 69 -2.00 -10.73 3.51
N THR A 70 -2.16 -12.04 3.76
CA THR A 70 -3.20 -12.57 4.64
C THR A 70 -2.98 -12.20 6.10
N TYR A 71 -1.73 -12.16 6.54
CA TYR A 71 -1.38 -11.92 7.95
C TYR A 71 -0.76 -10.55 8.22
N SER A 72 -0.67 -9.68 7.20
CA SER A 72 -0.15 -8.31 7.34
C SER A 72 1.24 -8.26 8.00
N ILE A 73 2.11 -9.22 7.65
CA ILE A 73 3.43 -9.42 8.26
C ILE A 73 4.29 -8.15 8.15
N GLY A 74 4.85 -7.72 9.27
CA GLY A 74 5.65 -6.49 9.36
C GLY A 74 7.12 -6.67 9.01
N SER A 75 7.66 -7.87 9.15
CA SER A 75 9.08 -8.11 8.89
C SER A 75 9.36 -9.51 8.35
N VAL A 76 10.36 -9.60 7.46
CA VAL A 76 10.94 -10.84 6.97
C VAL A 76 12.43 -10.79 7.27
N LEU A 77 12.99 -11.91 7.73
CA LEU A 77 14.43 -12.09 7.89
C LEU A 77 14.96 -13.25 7.04
N SER A 78 16.28 -13.30 6.87
CA SER A 78 16.98 -14.48 6.37
C SER A 78 17.82 -15.06 7.51
N GLY A 79 17.34 -16.13 8.13
CA GLY A 79 18.09 -16.86 9.16
C GLY A 79 19.27 -17.63 8.59
N GLY A 80 20.04 -18.27 9.49
CA GLY A 80 21.13 -19.17 9.08
C GLY A 80 20.59 -20.33 8.23
N GLY A 81 21.14 -20.49 7.02
CA GLY A 81 20.68 -21.50 6.05
C GLY A 81 19.55 -21.05 5.12
N SER A 82 18.92 -19.90 5.40
CA SER A 82 17.89 -19.32 4.54
C SER A 82 18.51 -18.39 3.50
N ALA A 83 19.39 -18.94 2.66
CA ALA A 83 19.92 -18.25 1.49
C ALA A 83 18.84 -18.12 0.38
N PRO A 84 18.98 -17.18 -0.58
CA PRO A 84 18.04 -17.09 -1.70
C PRO A 84 18.04 -18.36 -2.55
N LEU A 85 19.20 -18.98 -2.72
CA LEU A 85 19.45 -20.23 -3.41
C LEU A 85 20.63 -20.95 -2.73
N PRO A 86 20.82 -22.26 -2.95
CA PRO A 86 22.03 -22.97 -2.54
C PRO A 86 23.29 -22.27 -3.09
N GLU A 87 24.32 -22.11 -2.26
CA GLU A 87 25.61 -21.48 -2.63
C GLU A 87 25.48 -20.05 -3.21
N ALA A 88 24.51 -19.28 -2.70
CA ALA A 88 24.26 -17.91 -3.13
C ALA A 88 25.52 -17.02 -3.13
N SER A 89 25.77 -16.38 -4.27
CA SER A 89 26.74 -15.30 -4.44
C SER A 89 26.26 -14.02 -3.77
N ALA A 90 27.12 -12.98 -3.70
CA ALA A 90 26.72 -11.69 -3.14
C ALA A 90 25.62 -11.02 -3.99
N GLU A 91 25.66 -11.22 -5.31
CA GLU A 91 24.70 -10.70 -6.28
C GLU A 91 23.30 -11.28 -6.08
N ASP A 92 23.19 -12.55 -5.66
CA ASP A 92 21.91 -13.23 -5.42
C ASP A 92 21.12 -12.63 -4.23
N TRP A 93 21.77 -11.82 -3.40
CA TRP A 93 21.15 -11.10 -2.28
C TRP A 93 20.64 -9.71 -2.66
N LEU A 94 20.97 -9.21 -3.84
CA LEU A 94 20.43 -7.96 -4.37
C LEU A 94 18.99 -8.23 -4.84
N THR A 95 18.05 -8.08 -3.91
CA THR A 95 16.60 -8.14 -4.16
C THR A 95 16.12 -7.03 -5.07
#